data_AF-A0A8J6EBN3-F1
#
_entry.id   AF-A0A8J6EBN3-F1
#
_cell.length_a   1.000
_cell.length_b   1.000
_cell.length_c   1.000
_cell.angle_alpha   90.00
_cell.angle_beta   90.00
_cell.angle_gamma   90.00
#
_symmetry.space_group_name_H-M   'P 1'
#
loop_
_entity.id
_entity.type
_entity.pdbx_description
1 polymer ?
#
loop_
_entity_poly.entity_id
_entity_poly.type
_entity_poly.pdbx_seq_one_letter_code
_entity_poly.pdbx_strand_id
1 'polypeptide(L)'
;RTETIVEKLLTNWMSICLHSYLREVAAEPLYKLYRAILYQVDKGPVDAVTGKAKRTLNDGRLLREDIECRQMTLTVIVKNGAEVQRVPVKVLDTDTITQVKRKILNHVYKGTLFSLRPPVHSLDLGKANRDISTTLVYSRLLCP
;
A
#
# COMPACT_ATOMS: atom_id res chain seq x y z
N ARG A 1 -9.42 -8.01 -29.06
CA ARG A 1 -8.06 -7.69 -29.55
C ARG A 1 -8.18 -6.34 -30.25
N THR A 2 -7.27 -5.38 -30.02
CA THR A 2 -7.20 -4.13 -30.79
C THR A 2 -6.19 -4.33 -31.92
N GLU A 3 -6.70 -4.56 -33.11
CA GLU A 3 -5.93 -5.03 -34.27
C GLU A 3 -5.58 -3.89 -35.23
N THR A 4 -6.30 -2.77 -35.16
CA THR A 4 -6.17 -1.65 -36.08
C THR A 4 -5.72 -0.35 -35.41
N ILE A 5 -5.15 0.55 -36.21
CA ILE A 5 -4.80 1.91 -35.76
C ILE A 5 -6.07 2.68 -35.35
N VAL A 6 -7.18 2.47 -36.07
CA VAL A 6 -8.47 3.13 -35.80
C VAL A 6 -8.98 2.82 -34.40
N GLU A 7 -8.90 1.56 -33.95
CA GLU A 7 -9.32 1.19 -32.59
C GLU A 7 -8.46 1.86 -31.50
N LYS A 8 -7.16 2.03 -31.75
CA LYS A 8 -6.26 2.76 -30.85
C LYS A 8 -6.60 4.25 -30.82
N LEU A 9 -6.84 4.85 -31.98
CA LEU A 9 -7.25 6.26 -32.08
C LEU A 9 -8.59 6.48 -31.37
N LEU A 10 -9.54 5.57 -31.54
CA LEU A 10 -10.82 5.63 -30.83
C LEU A 10 -10.64 5.53 -29.31
N THR A 11 -9.76 4.64 -28.83
CA THR A 11 -9.45 4.53 -27.39
C THR A 11 -8.82 5.83 -26.85
N ASN A 12 -7.90 6.42 -27.60
CA ASN A 12 -7.27 7.69 -27.23
C ASN A 12 -8.29 8.83 -27.23
N TRP A 13 -9.14 8.90 -28.26
CA TRP A 13 -10.21 9.87 -28.39
C TRP A 13 -11.18 9.79 -27.20
N MET A 14 -11.65 8.59 -26.86
CA MET A 14 -12.51 8.37 -25.69
C MET A 14 -11.81 8.79 -24.40
N SER A 15 -10.51 8.51 -24.25
CA SER A 15 -9.75 8.92 -23.06
C SER A 15 -9.67 10.45 -22.90
N ILE A 16 -9.51 11.18 -24.02
CA ILE A 16 -9.50 12.65 -24.02
C ILE A 16 -10.89 13.19 -23.68
N CYS A 17 -11.94 12.72 -24.36
CA CYS A 17 -13.31 13.18 -24.15
C CYS A 17 -13.83 12.89 -22.74
N LEU A 18 -13.41 11.78 -22.14
CA LEU A 18 -13.84 11.37 -20.79
C LEU A 18 -12.98 11.93 -19.67
N HIS A 19 -11.89 12.66 -19.95
CA HIS A 19 -10.97 13.15 -18.92
C HIS A 19 -11.67 14.00 -17.85
N SER A 20 -12.48 15.00 -18.26
CA SER A 20 -13.19 15.88 -17.32
C SER A 20 -14.22 15.10 -16.50
N TYR A 21 -14.99 14.21 -17.14
CA TYR A 21 -15.95 13.34 -16.45
C TYR A 21 -15.27 12.45 -15.41
N LEU A 22 -14.12 11.85 -15.78
CA LEU A 22 -13.32 11.07 -14.84
C LEU A 22 -12.91 11.93 -13.66
N ARG A 23 -12.33 13.11 -13.90
CA ARG A 23 -11.83 13.99 -12.83
C ARG A 23 -12.93 14.46 -11.88
N GLU A 24 -14.10 14.78 -12.41
CA GLU A 24 -15.15 15.48 -11.66
C GLU A 24 -16.22 14.56 -11.08
N VAL A 25 -16.44 13.37 -11.67
CA VAL A 25 -17.53 12.47 -11.29
C VAL A 25 -17.03 11.09 -10.91
N ALA A 26 -16.24 10.44 -11.76
CA ALA A 26 -15.94 9.01 -11.58
C ALA A 26 -14.67 8.71 -10.75
N ALA A 27 -13.75 9.67 -10.59
CA ALA A 27 -12.46 9.44 -9.94
C ALA A 27 -12.61 9.04 -8.48
N GLU A 28 -13.46 9.72 -7.72
CA GLU A 28 -13.65 9.44 -6.30
C GLU A 28 -14.21 8.02 -6.03
N PRO A 29 -15.34 7.58 -6.64
CA PRO A 29 -15.85 6.23 -6.41
C PRO A 29 -14.89 5.14 -6.91
N LEU A 30 -14.22 5.35 -8.06
CA LEU A 30 -13.19 4.42 -8.56
C LEU A 30 -12.02 4.30 -7.58
N TYR A 31 -11.55 5.42 -7.04
CA TYR A 31 -10.47 5.42 -6.04
C TYR A 31 -10.92 4.76 -4.73
N LYS A 32 -12.14 5.04 -4.26
CA LYS A 32 -12.72 4.39 -3.07
C LYS A 32 -12.79 2.87 -3.24
N LEU A 33 -13.25 2.39 -4.40
CA LEU A 33 -13.30 0.96 -4.70
C LEU A 33 -11.89 0.34 -4.69
N TYR A 34 -10.94 0.96 -5.39
CA TYR A 34 -9.54 0.51 -5.37
C TYR A 34 -8.98 0.42 -3.94
N ARG A 35 -9.19 1.46 -3.12
CA ARG A 35 -8.74 1.48 -1.72
C ARG A 35 -9.46 0.44 -0.87
N ALA A 36 -10.74 0.18 -1.09
CA ALA A 36 -11.51 -0.84 -0.39
C ALA A 36 -10.97 -2.25 -0.70
N ILE A 37 -10.69 -2.54 -1.98
CA ILE A 37 -10.08 -3.81 -2.39
C ILE A 37 -8.71 -4.00 -1.73
N LEU A 38 -7.82 -3.01 -1.84
CA LEU A 38 -6.51 -3.07 -1.19
C LEU A 38 -6.60 -3.29 0.31
N TYR A 39 -7.51 -2.57 0.98
CA TYR A 39 -7.73 -2.73 2.42
C TYR A 39 -8.22 -4.12 2.80
N GLN A 40 -9.09 -4.73 1.97
CA GLN A 40 -9.56 -6.09 2.17
C GLN A 40 -8.46 -7.12 1.93
N VAL A 41 -7.63 -6.93 0.91
CA VAL A 41 -6.47 -7.80 0.62
C VAL A 41 -5.46 -7.75 1.77
N ASP A 42 -5.07 -6.54 2.20
CA ASP A 42 -4.05 -6.33 3.25
C ASP A 42 -4.46 -6.83 4.64
N LYS A 43 -5.75 -7.13 4.86
CA LYS A 43 -6.28 -7.73 6.09
C LYS A 43 -6.03 -9.23 6.21
N GLY A 44 -5.65 -9.91 5.12
CA GLY A 44 -5.27 -11.32 5.14
C GLY A 44 -3.81 -11.52 4.74
N PRO A 45 -3.25 -12.71 4.93
CA PRO A 45 -1.91 -13.01 4.46
C PRO A 45 -1.83 -12.91 2.94
N VAL A 46 -0.72 -12.35 2.47
CA VAL A 46 -0.35 -12.25 1.07
C VAL A 46 1.04 -12.82 0.93
N ASP A 47 1.21 -13.84 0.10
CA ASP A 47 2.53 -14.38 -0.20
C ASP A 47 3.30 -13.40 -1.10
N ALA A 48 4.45 -12.94 -0.61
CA ALA A 48 5.29 -11.98 -1.31
C ALA A 48 5.94 -12.55 -2.57
N VAL A 49 6.10 -13.88 -2.69
CA VAL A 49 6.73 -14.53 -3.84
C VAL A 49 5.72 -14.79 -4.95
N THR A 50 4.60 -15.48 -4.64
CA THR A 50 3.59 -15.82 -5.66
C THR A 50 2.57 -14.71 -5.92
N GLY A 51 2.43 -13.77 -4.98
CA GLY A 51 1.38 -12.75 -5.02
C GLY A 51 -0.03 -13.29 -4.75
N LYS A 52 -0.16 -14.52 -4.25
CA LYS A 52 -1.45 -15.07 -3.83
C LYS A 52 -1.90 -14.46 -2.51
N ALA A 53 -3.19 -14.24 -2.34
CA ALA A 53 -3.76 -13.61 -1.17
C ALA A 53 -4.94 -14.42 -0.62
N LYS A 54 -5.12 -14.44 0.70
CA LYS A 54 -6.27 -15.11 1.33
C LYS A 54 -7.59 -14.38 1.04
N ARG A 55 -7.52 -13.05 0.90
CA ARG A 55 -8.67 -12.18 0.62
C ARG A 55 -8.52 -11.59 -0.78
N THR A 56 -9.04 -12.31 -1.77
CA THR A 56 -8.97 -11.92 -3.19
C THR A 56 -10.29 -12.19 -3.88
N LEU A 57 -10.56 -11.45 -4.96
CA LEU A 57 -11.69 -11.70 -5.86
C LEU A 57 -11.34 -12.66 -7.01
N ASN A 58 -10.05 -13.01 -7.16
CA ASN A 58 -9.56 -13.87 -8.24
C ASN A 58 -9.18 -15.26 -7.70
N ASP A 59 -9.92 -16.30 -8.10
CA ASP A 59 -9.68 -17.69 -7.66
C ASP A 59 -8.27 -18.20 -8.02
N GLY A 60 -7.75 -17.83 -9.20
CA GLY A 60 -6.39 -18.20 -9.61
C GLY A 60 -5.28 -17.55 -8.76
N ARG A 61 -5.62 -16.52 -7.99
CA ARG A 61 -4.72 -15.84 -7.03
C ARG A 61 -5.09 -16.12 -5.57
N LEU A 62 -6.01 -17.05 -5.31
CA LEU A 62 -6.41 -17.41 -3.95
C LEU A 62 -5.30 -18.20 -3.25
N LEU A 63 -4.92 -17.74 -2.05
CA LEU A 63 -4.02 -18.48 -1.17
C LEU A 63 -4.83 -19.57 -0.45
N ARG A 64 -4.73 -20.80 -0.99
CA ARG A 64 -5.50 -21.96 -0.52
C ARG A 64 -4.94 -22.61 0.74
N GLU A 65 -3.65 -22.38 1.01
CA GLU A 65 -3.00 -22.84 2.23
C GLU A 65 -3.73 -22.31 3.46
N ASP A 66 -3.80 -23.17 4.48
CA ASP A 66 -4.30 -22.77 5.78
C ASP A 66 -3.15 -22.18 6.59
N ILE A 67 -3.23 -20.87 6.81
CA ILE A 67 -2.18 -20.09 7.46
C ILE A 67 -2.85 -19.38 8.61
N GLU A 68 -2.51 -19.78 9.83
CA GLU A 68 -2.88 -19.03 11.01
C GLU A 68 -2.12 -17.69 11.01
N CYS A 69 -2.87 -16.59 11.02
CA CYS A 69 -2.29 -15.25 11.03
C CYS A 69 -2.87 -14.45 12.17
N ARG A 70 -2.00 -13.80 12.94
CA ARG A 70 -2.39 -12.91 14.02
C ARG A 70 -2.13 -11.47 13.63
N GLN A 71 -3.13 -10.62 13.84
CA GLN A 71 -2.94 -9.19 13.70
C GLN A 71 -2.11 -8.64 14.87
N MET A 72 -1.07 -7.88 14.54
CA MET A 72 -0.21 -7.18 15.49
C MET A 72 -0.33 -5.68 15.28
N THR A 73 -0.12 -4.89 16.33
CA THR A 73 -0.07 -3.43 16.24
C THR A 73 1.35 -2.98 16.58
N LEU A 74 2.04 -2.42 15.60
CA LEU A 74 3.37 -1.82 15.77
C LEU A 74 3.22 -0.34 16.12
N THR A 75 3.95 0.13 17.12
CA THR A 75 4.08 1.58 17.35
C THR A 75 5.22 2.10 16.51
N VAL A 76 4.88 2.82 15.43
CA VAL A 76 5.84 3.44 14.52
C VAL A 76 6.20 4.82 15.02
N ILE A 77 7.50 5.08 15.17
CA ILE A 77 8.01 6.40 15.52
C ILE A 77 8.46 7.11 14.26
N VAL A 78 7.81 8.23 13.93
CA VAL A 78 8.13 9.10 12.79
C VAL A 78 8.82 10.35 13.33
N LYS A 79 10.02 10.65 12.83
CA LYS A 79 10.76 11.86 13.17
C LYS A 79 10.70 12.84 12.01
N ASN A 80 10.25 14.07 12.25
CA ASN A 80 10.25 15.15 11.28
C ASN A 80 10.96 16.37 11.89
N GLY A 81 12.27 16.47 11.69
CA GLY A 81 13.11 17.43 12.42
C GLY A 81 13.09 17.14 13.94
N ALA A 82 12.63 18.11 14.73
CA ALA A 82 12.51 17.98 16.19
C ALA A 82 11.22 17.28 16.65
N GLU A 83 10.21 17.17 15.78
CA GLU A 83 8.94 16.54 16.12
C GLU A 83 9.03 15.01 16.05
N VAL A 84 8.52 14.34 17.08
CA VAL A 84 8.46 12.88 17.18
C VAL A 84 7.01 12.46 17.33
N GLN A 85 6.46 11.82 16.30
CA GLN A 85 5.11 11.28 16.32
C GLN A 85 5.13 9.76 16.52
N ARG A 86 4.21 9.24 17.34
CA ARG A 86 3.98 7.80 17.49
C ARG A 86 2.67 7.42 16.80
N VAL A 87 2.74 6.49 15.85
CA VAL A 87 1.63 6.11 15.00
C VAL A 87 1.40 4.59 15.09
N PRO A 88 0.23 4.12 15.55
CA PRO A 88 -0.06 2.70 15.60
C PRO A 88 -0.37 2.16 14.20
N VAL A 89 0.36 1.15 13.74
CA VAL A 89 0.18 0.50 12.44
C VAL A 89 -0.15 -0.98 12.64
N LYS A 90 -1.25 -1.43 12.04
CA LYS A 90 -1.67 -2.82 12.06
C LYS A 90 -0.95 -3.60 10.96
N VAL A 91 -0.38 -4.75 11.33
CA VAL A 91 0.31 -5.70 10.45
C VAL A 91 -0.12 -7.13 10.81
N LEU A 92 0.31 -8.09 10.02
CA LEU A 92 0.20 -9.51 10.32
C LEU A 92 1.57 -10.04 10.72
N ASP A 93 1.61 -11.02 11.62
CA ASP A 93 2.81 -11.78 11.97
C ASP A 93 3.46 -12.49 10.77
N THR A 94 2.66 -12.83 9.76
CA THR A 94 3.11 -13.45 8.50
C THR A 94 3.56 -12.44 7.44
N ASP A 95 3.43 -11.14 7.67
CA ASP A 95 3.94 -10.14 6.72
C ASP A 95 5.47 -10.17 6.65
N THR A 96 6.03 -10.17 5.44
CA THR A 96 7.46 -9.91 5.25
C THR A 96 7.84 -8.49 5.68
N ILE A 97 9.12 -8.26 5.99
CA ILE A 97 9.64 -6.93 6.35
C ILE A 97 9.25 -5.88 5.30
N THR A 98 9.34 -6.21 4.01
CA THR A 98 8.96 -5.29 2.92
C THR A 98 7.47 -4.97 2.90
N GLN A 99 6.61 -5.95 3.20
CA GLN A 99 5.16 -5.72 3.34
C GLN A 99 4.84 -4.84 4.55
N VAL A 100 5.51 -5.08 5.69
CA VAL A 100 5.41 -4.22 6.88
C VAL A 100 5.81 -2.78 6.55
N LYS A 101 6.98 -2.56 5.93
CA LYS A 101 7.43 -1.22 5.49
C LYS A 101 6.39 -0.54 4.59
N ARG A 102 5.76 -1.29 3.67
CA ARG A 102 4.70 -0.78 2.79
C ARG A 102 3.43 -0.40 3.56
N LYS A 103 2.98 -1.23 4.52
CA LYS A 103 1.82 -0.93 5.37
C LYS A 103 2.06 0.32 6.22
N ILE A 104 3.28 0.47 6.76
CA ILE A 104 3.72 1.68 7.47
C ILE A 104 3.64 2.91 6.57
N LEU A 105 4.24 2.86 5.37
CA LEU A 105 4.20 3.96 4.40
C LEU A 105 2.77 4.37 4.03
N ASN A 106 1.91 3.38 3.78
CA ASN A 106 0.51 3.61 3.43
C ASN A 106 -0.27 4.32 4.53
N HIS A 107 0.13 4.11 5.79
CA HIS A 107 -0.51 4.69 6.95
C HIS A 107 0.07 6.08 7.28
N VAL A 108 1.40 6.20 7.37
CA VAL A 108 2.10 7.46 7.69
C VAL A 108 1.91 8.52 6.60
N TYR A 109 2.01 8.13 5.33
CA TYR A 109 1.87 9.04 4.19
C TYR A 109 0.47 8.95 3.56
N LYS A 110 -0.56 8.70 4.37
CA LYS A 110 -1.95 8.73 3.90
C LYS A 110 -2.29 10.15 3.44
N GLY A 111 -2.72 10.31 2.18
CA GLY A 111 -3.01 11.62 1.58
C GLY A 111 -1.86 12.22 0.76
N THR A 112 -0.61 11.76 0.95
CA THR A 112 0.52 12.15 0.10
C THR A 112 0.46 11.42 -1.25
N LEU A 113 0.72 12.14 -2.35
CA LEU A 113 0.86 11.55 -3.69
C LEU A 113 1.91 10.44 -3.67
N PHE A 114 1.64 9.32 -4.36
CA PHE A 114 2.53 8.15 -4.33
C PHE A 114 3.96 8.48 -4.79
N SER A 115 4.12 9.34 -5.80
CA SER A 115 5.41 9.79 -6.33
C SER A 115 6.24 10.62 -5.36
N LEU A 116 5.61 11.26 -4.37
CA LEU A 116 6.29 12.06 -3.35
C LEU A 116 6.63 11.26 -2.09
N ARG A 117 6.29 9.96 -2.06
CA ARG A 117 6.59 9.12 -0.90
C ARG A 117 8.01 8.58 -1.00
N PRO A 118 8.68 8.40 0.15
CA PRO A 118 9.94 7.68 0.17
C PRO A 118 9.73 6.25 -0.34
N PRO A 119 10.68 5.70 -1.12
CA PRO A 119 10.56 4.34 -1.61
C PRO A 119 10.68 3.32 -0.47
N VAL A 120 10.04 2.16 -0.61
CA VAL A 120 9.98 1.14 0.45
C VAL A 120 11.36 0.71 0.95
N HIS A 121 12.37 0.69 0.07
CA HIS A 121 13.73 0.28 0.40
C HIS A 121 14.52 1.34 1.17
N SER A 122 14.10 2.62 1.17
CA SER A 122 14.79 3.67 1.93
C SER A 122 14.36 3.75 3.39
N LEU A 123 13.39 2.92 3.81
CA LEU A 123 12.96 2.84 5.20
C LEU A 123 13.76 1.74 5.88
N ASP A 124 14.40 2.04 6.99
CA ASP A 124 14.98 1.06 7.88
C ASP A 124 14.11 0.88 9.13
N LEU A 125 13.90 -0.37 9.52
CA LEU A 125 13.14 -0.73 10.72
C LEU A 125 14.12 -1.13 11.82
N GLY A 126 14.19 -0.35 12.89
CA GLY A 126 14.99 -0.67 14.09
C GLY A 126 14.10 -0.96 15.29
N LYS A 127 14.52 -1.86 16.19
CA LYS A 127 13.80 -2.06 17.47
C LYS A 127 14.21 -0.99 18.48
N ALA A 128 13.25 -0.22 18.99
CA ALA A 128 13.49 0.68 20.10
C ALA A 128 13.27 -0.07 21.43
N ASN A 129 14.32 -0.74 21.90
CA ASN A 129 14.44 -1.41 23.20
C ASN A 129 13.64 -2.73 23.40
N ARG A 130 13.93 -3.46 24.51
CA ARG A 130 13.61 -4.89 24.78
C ARG A 130 12.14 -5.34 24.68
N ASP A 131 11.19 -4.42 24.45
CA ASP A 131 9.80 -4.75 24.20
C ASP A 131 9.53 -4.87 22.69
N ILE A 132 8.95 -6.00 22.29
CA ILE A 132 8.79 -6.47 20.90
C ILE A 132 7.92 -5.51 20.03
N SER A 133 7.30 -4.50 20.65
CA SER A 133 6.24 -3.66 20.05
C SER A 133 6.70 -2.32 19.44
N THR A 134 7.98 -1.93 19.56
CA THR A 134 8.44 -0.60 19.11
C THR A 134 9.37 -0.69 17.91
N THR A 135 8.93 -0.16 16.76
CA THR A 135 9.74 -0.07 15.55
C THR A 135 10.02 1.39 15.17
N LEU A 136 11.30 1.77 15.13
CA LEU A 136 11.78 3.05 14.63
C LEU A 136 11.78 3.02 13.11
N VAL A 137 11.18 4.03 12.47
CA VAL A 137 11.34 4.28 11.04
C VAL A 137 12.31 5.46 10.89
N TYR A 138 13.48 5.18 10.34
CA TYR A 138 14.33 6.25 9.83
C TYR A 138 13.85 6.57 8.41
N SER A 139 13.29 7.76 8.20
CA SER A 139 13.33 8.37 6.88
C SER A 139 14.74 8.96 6.72
N ARG A 140 15.59 8.33 5.90
CA ARG A 140 16.84 8.95 5.43
C ARG A 140 16.56 10.06 4.40
N LEU A 141 15.49 10.83 4.59
CA LEU A 141 15.05 11.86 3.69
C LEU A 141 14.68 13.10 4.50
N LEU A 142 15.69 13.62 5.20
CA LEU A 142 15.85 15.05 5.37
C LEU A 142 17.27 15.40 4.91
N CYS A 143 17.30 16.10 3.78
CA CYS A 143 18.25 17.13 3.33
C CYS A 143 19.13 16.80 2.11
N PRO A 144 19.32 17.76 1.17
CA PRO A 144 18.58 19.03 0.95
C PRO A 144 17.47 18.90 -0.10
#